data_AF-F7DZ99-F1
#
_entry.id   AF-F7DZ99-F1
#
_cell.length_a   1.000
_cell.length_b   1.000
_cell.length_c   1.000
_cell.angle_alpha   90.00
_cell.angle_beta   90.00
_cell.angle_gamma   90.00
#
_symmetry.space_group_name_H-M   'P 1'
#
loop_
_entity.id
_entity.type
_entity.pdbx_description
1 polymer ?
#
loop_
_entity_poly.entity_id
_entity_poly.type
_entity_poly.pdbx_seq_one_letter_code
_entity_poly.pdbx_strand_id
1 'polypeptide(L)'
;GRGVKERIGRESMNAAVRAVTRMGIYVGAKVFLIYEGYEGLVEGGENIKQANWLSVSNIIQLGGTVIGSARCKAFTTREGRLSAAYNLVQHGITNLCVIGGDGSLTGANIFRTEWGGLLEELVSQGKITEAVAQKYCHLNVVGLVGSIDNDFCGTDMTIGTDSALHRIMEVIDAITTTAQSHQRTFVLEVMGRHCGYLALVSALASGADWLFIPEAPPEDGWENHMCKRLGEVIAIQKLEPLRPGPCA
;
A
#
# COMPACT_ATOMS: atom_id res chain seq x y z
N GLY A 1 -10.80 -2.91 -16.55
CA GLY A 1 -10.23 -3.77 -15.49
C GLY A 1 -8.92 -3.26 -14.89
N ARG A 2 -7.91 -2.84 -15.68
CA ARG A 2 -6.60 -2.42 -15.14
C ARG A 2 -6.54 -0.97 -14.62
N GLY A 3 -7.23 -0.03 -15.26
CA GLY A 3 -7.17 1.40 -14.90
C GLY A 3 -7.84 1.80 -13.58
N VAL A 4 -8.70 0.95 -13.01
CA VAL A 4 -9.34 1.19 -11.70
C VAL A 4 -8.42 0.74 -10.56
N LYS A 5 -7.64 -0.34 -10.77
CA LYS A 5 -6.63 -0.84 -9.81
C LYS A 5 -5.48 0.13 -9.56
N GLU A 6 -5.20 1.04 -10.50
CA GLU A 6 -4.14 2.05 -10.35
C GLU A 6 -4.62 3.36 -9.70
N ARG A 7 -5.93 3.65 -9.73
CA ARG A 7 -6.49 4.85 -9.11
C ARG A 7 -6.98 4.62 -7.68
N ILE A 8 -7.44 3.42 -7.37
CA ILE A 8 -8.03 3.09 -6.08
C ILE A 8 -6.98 2.37 -5.23
N GLY A 9 -6.52 3.02 -4.16
CA GLY A 9 -5.82 2.34 -3.07
C GLY A 9 -4.41 2.82 -2.73
N ARG A 10 -3.97 4.00 -3.19
CA ARG A 10 -2.66 4.55 -2.79
C ARG A 10 -2.68 6.05 -2.55
N GLU A 11 -3.82 6.56 -2.10
CA GLU A 11 -4.12 7.99 -2.00
C GLU A 11 -3.27 8.75 -0.97
N SER A 12 -2.28 8.10 -0.33
CA SER A 12 -1.43 8.71 0.68
C SER A 12 0.08 8.47 0.50
N MET A 13 0.51 7.71 -0.53
CA MET A 13 1.96 7.46 -0.74
C MET A 13 2.71 8.74 -1.13
N ASN A 14 2.07 9.63 -1.87
CA ASN A 14 2.66 10.93 -2.25
C ASN A 14 2.95 11.83 -1.05
N ALA A 15 2.12 11.77 0.00
CA ALA A 15 2.37 12.50 1.23
C ALA A 15 3.65 12.01 1.92
N ALA A 16 3.86 10.68 1.96
CA ALA A 16 5.08 10.08 2.52
C ALA A 16 6.33 10.44 1.70
N VAL A 17 6.28 10.30 0.37
CA VAL A 17 7.38 10.70 -0.54
C VAL A 17 7.74 12.17 -0.34
N ARG A 18 6.74 13.05 -0.26
CA ARG A 18 6.96 14.48 -0.01
C ARG A 18 7.59 14.73 1.35
N ALA A 19 7.12 14.07 2.41
CA ALA A 19 7.64 14.26 3.76
C ALA A 19 9.11 13.86 3.85
N VAL A 20 9.45 12.67 3.36
CA VAL A 20 10.84 12.18 3.31
C VAL A 20 11.73 13.11 2.50
N THR A 21 11.25 13.55 1.33
CA THR A 21 12.03 14.44 0.44
C THR A 21 12.28 15.80 1.08
N ARG A 22 11.23 16.45 1.60
CA ARG A 22 11.37 17.78 2.21
C ARG A 22 12.19 17.75 3.49
N MET A 23 12.01 16.72 4.31
CA MET A 23 12.80 16.55 5.53
C MET A 23 14.27 16.29 5.21
N GLY A 24 14.55 15.43 4.23
CA GLY A 24 15.92 15.18 3.75
C GLY A 24 16.61 16.46 3.27
N ILE A 25 15.93 17.25 2.43
CA ILE A 25 16.47 18.54 1.97
C ILE A 25 16.66 19.52 3.13
N TYR A 26 15.71 19.58 4.08
CA TYR A 26 15.77 20.45 5.24
C TYR A 26 16.99 20.17 6.13
N VAL A 27 17.34 18.90 6.34
CA VAL A 27 18.54 18.51 7.12
C VAL A 27 19.84 18.56 6.30
N GLY A 28 19.80 19.07 5.07
CA GLY A 28 20.97 19.21 4.20
C GLY A 28 21.39 17.95 3.46
N ALA A 29 20.57 16.90 3.44
CA ALA A 29 20.83 15.69 2.68
C ALA A 29 20.44 15.87 1.19
N LYS A 30 21.15 15.15 0.30
CA LYS A 30 20.73 14.98 -1.09
C LYS A 30 19.73 13.84 -1.17
N VAL A 31 18.55 14.11 -1.71
CA VAL A 31 17.49 13.12 -1.87
C VAL A 31 17.39 12.72 -3.34
N PHE A 32 17.23 11.44 -3.61
CA PHE A 32 16.98 10.89 -4.94
C PHE A 32 15.62 10.17 -4.94
N LEU A 33 14.83 10.39 -5.99
CA LEU A 33 13.60 9.66 -6.26
C LEU A 33 13.94 8.49 -7.18
N ILE A 34 13.51 7.29 -6.78
CA ILE A 34 13.64 6.07 -7.58
C ILE A 34 12.27 5.78 -8.18
N TYR A 35 12.18 5.87 -9.50
CA TYR A 35 10.95 5.64 -10.24
C TYR A 35 10.68 4.14 -10.41
N GLU A 36 9.41 3.77 -10.56
CA GLU A 36 8.95 2.38 -10.76
C GLU A 36 9.41 1.38 -9.67
N GLY A 37 9.72 1.87 -8.47
CA GLY A 37 10.09 1.04 -7.33
C GLY A 37 11.38 0.25 -7.57
N TYR A 38 11.36 -1.05 -7.29
CA TYR A 38 12.54 -1.89 -7.47
C TYR A 38 12.93 -2.08 -8.94
N GLU A 39 11.98 -1.96 -9.88
CA GLU A 39 12.30 -2.09 -11.30
C GLU A 39 13.24 -0.97 -11.74
N GLY A 40 12.88 0.29 -11.47
CA GLY A 40 13.74 1.41 -11.79
C GLY A 40 15.03 1.46 -10.96
N LEU A 41 15.05 0.84 -9.77
CA LEU A 41 16.29 0.65 -9.02
C LEU A 41 17.27 -0.29 -9.75
N VAL A 42 16.76 -1.39 -10.33
CA VAL A 42 17.55 -2.37 -11.09
C VAL A 42 17.98 -1.79 -12.43
N GLU A 43 17.09 -1.09 -13.13
CA GLU A 43 17.38 -0.45 -14.42
C GLU A 43 18.37 0.72 -14.28
N GLY A 44 18.29 1.49 -13.19
CA GLY A 44 19.16 2.64 -12.95
C GLY A 44 18.92 3.78 -13.95
N GLY A 45 19.98 4.55 -14.23
CA GLY A 45 19.94 5.64 -15.20
C GLY A 45 18.88 6.71 -14.87
N GLU A 46 18.01 6.99 -15.84
CA GLU A 46 16.94 7.99 -15.71
C GLU A 46 15.89 7.63 -14.64
N ASN A 47 15.86 6.40 -14.14
CA ASN A 47 14.94 6.06 -13.06
C ASN A 47 15.41 6.57 -11.69
N ILE A 48 16.65 7.05 -11.55
CA ILE A 48 17.18 7.60 -10.30
C ILE A 48 17.44 9.09 -10.50
N LYS A 49 16.53 9.94 -10.02
CA LYS A 49 16.61 11.40 -10.22
C LYS A 49 16.81 12.13 -8.91
N GLN A 50 17.76 13.06 -8.87
CA GLN A 50 17.92 13.93 -7.72
C GLN A 50 16.67 14.81 -7.54
N ALA A 51 16.09 14.77 -6.34
CA ALA A 51 14.93 15.57 -5.99
C ALA A 51 15.35 17.00 -5.62
N ASN A 52 14.48 17.95 -5.91
CA ASN A 52 14.53 19.28 -5.35
C ASN A 52 13.19 19.60 -4.65
N TRP A 53 13.10 20.78 -4.02
CA TRP A 53 11.91 21.18 -3.28
C TRP A 53 10.63 21.22 -4.13
N LEU A 54 10.77 21.58 -5.42
CA LEU A 54 9.67 21.66 -6.38
C LEU A 54 9.26 20.28 -6.88
N SER A 55 10.16 19.30 -6.96
CA SER A 55 9.90 17.93 -7.42
C SER A 55 8.77 17.22 -6.66
N VAL A 56 8.49 17.65 -5.42
CA VAL A 56 7.42 17.09 -4.57
C VAL A 56 6.36 18.13 -4.18
N SER A 57 6.22 19.18 -4.98
CA SER A 57 5.16 20.17 -4.80
C SER A 57 3.88 19.76 -5.52
N ASN A 58 2.72 20.09 -4.94
CA ASN A 58 1.39 19.75 -5.48
C ASN A 58 1.15 18.25 -5.73
N ILE A 59 1.77 17.36 -4.94
CA ILE A 59 1.57 15.91 -5.06
C ILE A 59 0.70 15.29 -3.96
N ILE A 60 0.48 15.98 -2.82
CA ILE A 60 -0.22 15.40 -1.65
C ILE A 60 -1.63 14.94 -2.01
N GLN A 61 -2.35 15.75 -2.77
CA GLN A 61 -3.74 15.53 -3.15
C GLN A 61 -3.91 14.54 -4.31
N LEU A 62 -2.80 14.04 -4.88
CA LEU A 62 -2.85 13.10 -5.99
C LEU A 62 -2.97 11.67 -5.46
N GLY A 63 -3.88 10.90 -6.04
CA GLY A 63 -3.94 9.46 -5.83
C GLY A 63 -2.70 8.75 -6.41
N GLY A 64 -2.39 7.56 -5.90
CA GLY A 64 -1.26 6.79 -6.40
C GLY A 64 0.09 7.24 -5.83
N THR A 65 1.14 6.95 -6.60
CA THR A 65 2.50 7.42 -6.31
C THR A 65 3.05 8.10 -7.57
N VAL A 66 3.50 9.35 -7.45
CA VAL A 66 4.05 10.14 -8.57
C VAL A 66 5.36 9.59 -9.09
N ILE A 67 6.03 8.74 -8.31
CA ILE A 67 7.25 8.03 -8.71
C ILE A 67 6.95 6.64 -9.27
N GLY A 68 5.67 6.28 -9.44
CA GLY A 68 5.30 4.95 -9.95
C GLY A 68 5.59 3.82 -8.98
N SER A 69 5.22 2.62 -9.38
CA SER A 69 5.45 1.41 -8.59
C SER A 69 5.25 0.16 -9.45
N ALA A 70 6.35 -0.48 -9.82
CA ALA A 70 6.31 -1.73 -10.56
C ALA A 70 6.60 -2.92 -9.65
N ARG A 71 5.96 -4.06 -9.96
CA ARG A 71 6.41 -5.35 -9.41
C ARG A 71 7.69 -5.74 -10.15
N CYS A 72 8.77 -5.95 -9.42
CA CYS A 72 10.05 -6.31 -10.00
C CYS A 72 10.38 -7.79 -9.73
N LYS A 73 10.41 -8.61 -10.79
CA LYS A 73 10.89 -9.99 -10.68
C LYS A 73 12.41 -10.06 -10.61
N ALA A 74 13.11 -9.14 -11.28
CA ALA A 74 14.57 -9.12 -11.27
C ALA A 74 15.12 -8.96 -9.84
N PHE A 75 14.47 -8.14 -9.00
CA PHE A 75 14.90 -7.91 -7.63
C PHE A 75 14.77 -9.14 -6.70
N THR A 76 14.02 -10.17 -7.10
CA THR A 76 13.97 -11.44 -6.35
C THR A 76 15.22 -12.30 -6.59
N THR A 77 15.98 -12.02 -7.66
CA THR A 77 17.25 -12.70 -7.94
C THR A 77 18.44 -11.90 -7.40
N ARG A 78 19.53 -12.61 -7.10
CA ARG A 78 20.78 -11.97 -6.66
C ARG A 78 21.37 -11.06 -7.74
N GLU A 79 21.24 -11.43 -9.02
CA GLU A 79 21.70 -10.63 -10.14
C GLU A 79 20.97 -9.27 -10.24
N GLY A 80 19.65 -9.24 -10.07
CA GLY A 80 18.92 -7.98 -10.05
C GLY A 80 19.32 -7.12 -8.85
N ARG A 81 19.50 -7.72 -7.67
CA ARG A 81 20.01 -7.01 -6.49
C ARG A 81 21.44 -6.49 -6.69
N LEU A 82 22.30 -7.23 -7.37
CA LEU A 82 23.65 -6.79 -7.73
C LEU A 82 23.62 -5.53 -8.61
N SER A 83 22.76 -5.52 -9.63
CA SER A 83 22.55 -4.35 -10.50
C SER A 83 21.99 -3.16 -9.72
N ALA A 84 21.01 -3.38 -8.84
CA ALA A 84 20.49 -2.35 -7.95
C ALA A 84 21.56 -1.76 -7.02
N ALA A 85 22.40 -2.60 -6.40
CA ALA A 85 23.49 -2.17 -5.54
C ALA A 85 24.51 -1.32 -6.31
N TYR A 86 24.87 -1.74 -7.52
CA TYR A 86 25.73 -0.97 -8.40
C TYR A 86 25.17 0.42 -8.67
N ASN A 87 23.88 0.52 -9.05
CA ASN A 87 23.23 1.80 -9.35
C ASN A 87 23.19 2.75 -8.14
N LEU A 88 22.96 2.24 -6.93
CA LEU A 88 23.01 3.03 -5.71
C LEU A 88 24.42 3.56 -5.42
N VAL A 89 25.42 2.70 -5.56
CA VAL A 89 26.83 3.05 -5.32
C VAL A 89 27.32 4.11 -6.31
N GLN A 90 26.92 4.04 -7.59
CA GLN A 90 27.24 5.05 -8.60
C GLN A 90 26.74 6.45 -8.22
N HIS A 91 25.60 6.53 -7.53
CA HIS A 91 25.03 7.79 -7.05
C HIS A 91 25.47 8.15 -5.62
N GLY A 92 26.29 7.31 -4.98
CA GLY A 92 26.71 7.48 -3.59
C GLY A 92 25.57 7.37 -2.58
N ILE A 93 24.55 6.57 -2.89
CA ILE A 93 23.36 6.38 -2.05
C ILE A 93 23.57 5.15 -1.16
N THR A 94 23.58 5.37 0.15
CA THR A 94 23.63 4.31 1.18
C THR A 94 22.49 4.39 2.18
N ASN A 95 21.56 5.32 1.99
CA ASN A 95 20.38 5.48 2.83
C ASN A 95 19.15 5.28 1.96
N LEU A 96 18.40 4.22 2.21
CA LEU A 96 17.25 3.82 1.43
C LEU A 96 15.98 3.91 2.27
N CYS A 97 15.03 4.74 1.85
CA CYS A 97 13.68 4.78 2.40
C CYS A 97 12.74 4.01 1.47
N VAL A 98 12.18 2.90 1.94
CA VAL A 98 11.27 2.05 1.16
C VAL A 98 9.84 2.27 1.65
N ILE A 99 8.95 2.72 0.75
CA ILE A 99 7.53 2.92 1.03
C ILE A 99 6.76 1.83 0.29
N GLY A 100 6.13 0.91 1.01
CA GLY A 100 5.40 -0.19 0.39
C GLY A 100 4.79 -1.16 1.39
N GLY A 101 4.20 -2.24 0.87
CA GLY A 101 3.62 -3.31 1.70
C GLY A 101 4.66 -4.33 2.15
N ASP A 102 4.17 -5.40 2.79
CA ASP A 102 4.99 -6.47 3.38
C ASP A 102 6.09 -7.02 2.44
N GLY A 103 5.72 -7.39 1.21
CA GLY A 103 6.68 -7.93 0.25
C GLY A 103 7.81 -6.96 -0.12
N SER A 104 7.52 -5.65 -0.17
CA SER A 104 8.54 -4.63 -0.44
C SER A 104 9.49 -4.48 0.74
N LEU A 105 8.96 -4.45 1.97
CA LEU A 105 9.78 -4.31 3.18
C LEU A 105 10.64 -5.56 3.44
N THR A 106 10.10 -6.75 3.15
CA THR A 106 10.85 -8.01 3.17
C THR A 106 12.00 -7.97 2.17
N GLY A 107 11.75 -7.53 0.93
CA GLY A 107 12.80 -7.35 -0.08
C GLY A 107 13.89 -6.37 0.35
N ALA A 108 13.52 -5.27 1.01
CA ALA A 108 14.46 -4.31 1.56
C ALA A 108 15.36 -4.90 2.65
N ASN A 109 14.79 -5.73 3.54
CA ASN A 109 15.55 -6.40 4.59
C ASN A 109 16.55 -7.43 4.04
N ILE A 110 16.15 -8.23 3.06
CA ILE A 110 17.04 -9.16 2.35
C ILE A 110 18.18 -8.38 1.70
N PHE A 111 17.84 -7.31 0.98
CA PHE A 111 18.83 -6.48 0.28
C PHE A 111 19.86 -5.86 1.24
N ARG A 112 19.42 -5.37 2.41
CA ARG A 112 20.33 -4.88 3.47
C ARG A 112 21.26 -5.97 3.98
N THR A 113 20.72 -7.17 4.20
CA THR A 113 21.49 -8.30 4.75
C THR A 113 22.53 -8.80 3.77
N GLU A 114 22.22 -8.81 2.47
CA GLU A 114 23.13 -9.25 1.42
C GLU A 114 24.12 -8.16 0.97
N TRP A 115 23.96 -6.91 1.42
CA TRP A 115 24.69 -5.74 0.91
C TRP A 115 26.21 -5.93 0.84
N GLY A 116 26.84 -6.43 1.90
CA GLY A 116 28.28 -6.66 1.93
C GLY A 116 28.75 -7.63 0.85
N GLY A 117 28.06 -8.76 0.69
CA GLY A 117 28.38 -9.76 -0.33
C GLY A 117 28.13 -9.27 -1.75
N LEU A 118 27.17 -8.37 -1.96
CA LEU A 118 26.95 -7.73 -3.26
C LEU A 118 28.12 -6.78 -3.62
N LEU A 119 28.65 -6.03 -2.65
CA LEU A 119 29.80 -5.15 -2.89
C LEU A 119 31.07 -5.94 -3.19
N GLU A 120 31.34 -7.02 -2.46
CA GLU A 120 32.47 -7.93 -2.75
C GLU A 120 32.39 -8.47 -4.18
N GLU A 121 31.19 -8.89 -4.59
CA GLU A 121 30.94 -9.40 -5.94
C GLU A 121 31.16 -8.30 -7.00
N LEU A 122 30.70 -7.06 -6.77
CA LEU A 122 30.94 -5.93 -7.67
C LEU A 122 32.43 -5.56 -7.79
N VAL A 123 33.21 -5.70 -6.70
CA VAL A 123 34.67 -5.53 -6.72
C VAL A 123 35.32 -6.63 -7.53
N SER A 124 34.93 -7.89 -7.31
CA SER A 124 35.48 -9.03 -8.05
C SER A 124 35.23 -8.96 -9.57
N GLN A 125 34.09 -8.38 -9.97
CA GLN A 125 33.75 -8.11 -11.37
C GLN A 125 34.43 -6.86 -11.94
N GLY A 126 35.21 -6.12 -11.14
CA GLY A 126 35.87 -4.88 -11.55
C GLY A 126 34.91 -3.72 -11.83
N LYS A 127 33.64 -3.80 -11.40
CA LYS A 127 32.64 -2.73 -11.60
C LYS A 127 32.84 -1.56 -10.64
N ILE A 128 33.35 -1.82 -9.44
CA ILE A 128 33.68 -0.80 -8.44
C ILE A 128 35.06 -1.07 -7.84
N THR A 129 35.68 -0.04 -7.28
CA THR A 129 36.97 -0.18 -6.58
C THR A 129 36.77 -0.56 -5.11
N GLU A 130 37.77 -1.18 -4.49
CA GLU A 130 37.75 -1.50 -3.05
C GLU A 130 37.53 -0.27 -2.17
N ALA A 131 38.10 0.88 -2.54
CA ALA A 131 37.90 2.14 -1.83
C ALA A 131 36.44 2.60 -1.84
N VAL A 132 35.75 2.41 -2.97
CA VAL A 132 34.31 2.72 -3.10
C VAL A 132 33.47 1.74 -2.27
N ALA A 133 33.80 0.45 -2.32
CA ALA A 133 33.13 -0.57 -1.50
C ALA A 133 33.27 -0.28 0.00
N GLN A 134 34.47 0.12 0.46
CA GLN A 134 34.70 0.52 1.85
C GLN A 134 33.94 1.79 2.25
N LYS A 135 33.90 2.79 1.36
CA LYS A 135 33.17 4.04 1.63
C LYS A 135 31.66 3.83 1.78
N TYR A 136 31.09 2.90 1.03
CA TYR A 136 29.65 2.61 1.00
C TYR A 136 29.30 1.25 1.59
N CYS A 137 30.12 0.74 2.51
CA CYS A 137 30.03 -0.62 3.05
C CYS A 137 28.75 -0.90 3.84
N HIS A 138 28.04 0.14 4.28
CA HIS A 138 26.84 0.01 5.09
C HIS A 138 25.62 0.62 4.40
N LEU A 139 24.54 -0.18 4.29
CA LEU A 139 23.25 0.28 3.79
C LEU A 139 22.28 0.51 4.96
N ASN A 140 21.89 1.76 5.16
CA ASN A 140 20.82 2.13 6.08
C ASN A 140 19.48 1.98 5.37
N VAL A 141 18.56 1.21 5.94
CA VAL A 141 17.22 1.00 5.39
C VAL A 141 16.17 1.43 6.39
N VAL A 142 15.23 2.25 5.95
CA VAL A 142 14.02 2.64 6.69
C VAL A 142 12.80 2.23 5.89
N GLY A 143 11.85 1.57 6.54
CA GLY A 143 10.60 1.14 5.94
C GLY A 143 9.42 2.01 6.38
N LEU A 144 8.56 2.39 5.45
CA LEU A 144 7.25 2.97 5.72
C LEU A 144 6.19 2.04 5.12
N VAL A 145 5.22 1.64 5.94
CA VAL A 145 4.19 0.69 5.52
C VAL A 145 3.09 1.39 4.74
N GLY A 146 3.09 1.17 3.42
CA GLY A 146 2.05 1.64 2.50
C GLY A 146 1.23 0.46 1.97
N SER A 147 0.08 0.24 2.57
CA SER A 147 -0.89 -0.81 2.23
C SER A 147 -2.30 -0.31 2.52
N ILE A 148 -3.28 -0.79 1.76
CA ILE A 148 -4.70 -0.57 2.11
C ILE A 148 -5.20 -1.66 3.06
N ASP A 149 -4.58 -2.84 2.99
CA ASP A 149 -5.08 -4.07 3.62
C ASP A 149 -4.91 -4.04 5.15
N ASN A 150 -4.10 -3.13 5.71
CA ASN A 150 -3.65 -3.11 7.11
C ASN A 150 -3.02 -4.45 7.55
N ASP A 151 -2.23 -5.04 6.66
CA ASP A 151 -1.72 -6.41 6.74
C ASP A 151 -0.32 -6.53 7.34
N PHE A 152 0.22 -5.47 7.95
CA PHE A 152 1.58 -5.48 8.49
C PHE A 152 1.59 -5.50 10.02
N CYS A 153 2.05 -6.62 10.58
CA CYS A 153 2.18 -6.77 12.03
C CYS A 153 3.22 -5.78 12.58
N GLY A 154 2.89 -5.13 13.70
CA GLY A 154 3.78 -4.19 14.38
C GLY A 154 3.46 -2.71 14.12
N THR A 155 2.50 -2.40 13.24
CA THR A 155 1.87 -1.08 13.16
C THR A 155 0.37 -1.22 13.38
N ASP A 156 -0.24 -0.26 14.08
CA ASP A 156 -1.70 -0.25 14.29
C ASP A 156 -2.45 0.11 13.00
N MET A 157 -1.84 0.95 12.16
CA MET A 157 -2.42 1.43 10.90
C MET A 157 -1.37 1.51 9.79
N THR A 158 -1.79 1.18 8.56
CA THR A 158 -0.97 1.35 7.35
C THR A 158 -1.41 2.54 6.50
N ILE A 159 -0.45 3.15 5.79
CA ILE A 159 -0.72 4.31 4.92
C ILE A 159 -1.60 3.87 3.74
N GLY A 160 -2.83 4.38 3.70
CA GLY A 160 -3.81 4.13 2.65
C GLY A 160 -5.08 3.39 3.11
N THR A 161 -5.07 2.78 4.30
CA THR A 161 -6.23 2.04 4.84
C THR A 161 -7.45 2.94 5.00
N ASP A 162 -7.31 4.09 5.64
CA ASP A 162 -8.43 5.02 5.87
C ASP A 162 -9.01 5.57 4.56
N SER A 163 -8.15 5.91 3.60
CA SER A 163 -8.59 6.32 2.26
C SER A 163 -9.39 5.21 1.56
N ALA A 164 -8.94 3.95 1.67
CA ALA A 164 -9.67 2.81 1.11
C ALA A 164 -11.02 2.58 1.80
N LEU A 165 -11.07 2.66 3.14
CA LEU A 165 -12.31 2.60 3.91
C LEU A 165 -13.28 3.69 3.49
N HIS A 166 -12.81 4.91 3.31
CA HIS A 166 -13.64 6.02 2.88
C HIS A 166 -14.26 5.77 1.49
N ARG A 167 -13.51 5.18 0.54
CA ARG A 167 -14.07 4.76 -0.76
C ARG A 167 -15.11 3.64 -0.62
N ILE A 168 -14.88 2.67 0.27
CA ILE A 168 -15.85 1.58 0.54
C ILE A 168 -17.15 2.17 1.09
N MET A 169 -17.05 3.09 2.06
CA MET A 169 -18.21 3.74 2.66
C MET A 169 -19.02 4.57 1.66
N GLU A 170 -18.38 5.32 0.77
CA GLU A 170 -19.10 6.04 -0.29
C GLU A 170 -19.91 5.10 -1.20
N VAL A 171 -19.36 3.93 -1.54
CA VAL A 171 -20.07 2.93 -2.35
C VAL A 171 -21.25 2.34 -1.57
N ILE A 172 -21.06 2.04 -0.29
CA ILE A 172 -22.13 1.55 0.58
C ILE A 172 -23.26 2.59 0.69
N ASP A 173 -22.93 3.85 0.96
CA ASP A 173 -23.91 4.93 1.10
C ASP A 173 -24.70 5.13 -0.21
N ALA A 174 -24.01 5.08 -1.35
CA ALA A 174 -24.65 5.18 -2.66
C ALA A 174 -25.63 4.03 -2.93
N ILE A 175 -25.30 2.81 -2.52
CA ILE A 175 -26.13 1.62 -2.74
C ILE A 175 -27.29 1.56 -1.74
N THR A 176 -27.10 1.99 -0.50
CA THR A 176 -28.09 1.89 0.59
C THR A 176 -29.43 2.54 0.22
N THR A 177 -29.41 3.71 -0.42
CA THR A 177 -30.64 4.40 -0.86
C THR A 177 -31.47 3.56 -1.84
N THR A 178 -30.80 2.84 -2.75
CA THR A 178 -31.45 1.96 -3.72
C THR A 178 -31.91 0.64 -3.09
N ALA A 179 -31.17 0.14 -2.09
CA ALA A 179 -31.50 -1.09 -1.36
C ALA A 179 -32.80 -0.95 -0.57
N GLN A 180 -32.96 0.17 0.14
CA GLN A 180 -34.16 0.48 0.92
C GLN A 180 -35.40 0.64 0.01
N SER A 181 -35.24 1.26 -1.16
CA SER A 181 -36.37 1.51 -2.09
C SER A 181 -37.00 0.24 -2.65
N HIS A 182 -36.22 -0.84 -2.81
CA HIS A 182 -36.68 -2.09 -3.45
C HIS A 182 -36.57 -3.32 -2.55
N GLN A 183 -36.29 -3.16 -1.25
CA GLN A 183 -36.07 -4.25 -0.29
C GLN A 183 -35.08 -5.31 -0.84
N ARG A 184 -33.95 -4.84 -1.36
CA ARG A 184 -32.91 -5.72 -1.93
C ARG A 184 -31.80 -5.99 -0.92
N THR A 185 -31.29 -7.20 -0.93
CA THR A 185 -30.06 -7.58 -0.23
C THR A 185 -28.88 -7.43 -1.18
N PHE A 186 -27.83 -6.74 -0.73
CA PHE A 186 -26.59 -6.57 -1.49
C PHE A 186 -25.46 -7.34 -0.83
N VAL A 187 -24.63 -7.97 -1.64
CA VAL A 187 -23.37 -8.58 -1.21
C VAL A 187 -22.25 -7.73 -1.79
N LEU A 188 -21.36 -7.24 -0.92
CA LEU A 188 -20.26 -6.36 -1.28
C LEU A 188 -18.94 -7.07 -1.02
N GLU A 189 -18.16 -7.30 -2.07
CA GLU A 189 -16.79 -7.82 -1.96
C GLU A 189 -15.81 -6.65 -1.88
N VAL A 190 -15.01 -6.62 -0.82
CA VAL A 190 -13.98 -5.59 -0.59
C VAL A 190 -12.58 -6.17 -0.71
N MET A 191 -11.59 -5.30 -0.91
CA MET A 191 -10.18 -5.70 -0.92
C MET A 191 -9.71 -6.09 0.51
N GLY A 192 -8.52 -6.68 0.61
CA GLY A 192 -8.00 -7.19 1.88
C GLY A 192 -7.04 -8.38 1.72
N ARG A 193 -7.04 -9.04 0.55
CA ARG A 193 -6.23 -10.24 0.26
C ARG A 193 -6.42 -11.35 1.30
N HIS A 194 -5.58 -11.40 2.32
CA HIS A 194 -5.61 -12.38 3.42
C HIS A 194 -5.89 -11.71 4.77
N CYS A 195 -6.24 -10.42 4.76
CA CYS A 195 -6.62 -9.64 5.92
C CYS A 195 -8.05 -9.11 5.77
N GLY A 196 -8.88 -9.39 6.77
CA GLY A 196 -10.27 -8.96 6.86
C GLY A 196 -10.46 -7.56 7.45
N TYR A 197 -9.40 -6.81 7.77
CA TYR A 197 -9.49 -5.52 8.45
C TYR A 197 -10.42 -4.53 7.73
N LEU A 198 -10.25 -4.37 6.41
CA LEU A 198 -11.12 -3.49 5.61
C LEU A 198 -12.58 -3.94 5.66
N ALA A 199 -12.84 -5.24 5.55
CA ALA A 199 -14.19 -5.80 5.61
C ALA A 199 -14.82 -5.61 6.99
N LEU A 200 -14.07 -5.89 8.05
CA LEU A 200 -14.51 -5.76 9.44
C LEU A 200 -14.88 -4.32 9.80
N VAL A 201 -13.98 -3.37 9.52
CA VAL A 201 -14.22 -1.95 9.85
C VAL A 201 -15.34 -1.38 8.98
N SER A 202 -15.41 -1.75 7.70
CA SER A 202 -16.51 -1.31 6.82
C SER A 202 -17.86 -1.87 7.29
N ALA A 203 -17.91 -3.16 7.67
CA ALA A 203 -19.12 -3.78 8.20
C ALA A 203 -19.59 -3.13 9.50
N LEU A 204 -18.66 -2.81 10.41
CA LEU A 204 -18.96 -2.10 11.64
C LEU A 204 -19.48 -0.68 11.37
N ALA A 205 -18.84 0.06 10.46
CA ALA A 205 -19.21 1.44 10.13
C ALA A 205 -20.55 1.55 9.39
N SER A 206 -20.87 0.57 8.53
CA SER A 206 -22.11 0.52 7.75
C SER A 206 -23.27 -0.17 8.47
N GLY A 207 -23.02 -0.86 9.57
CA GLY A 207 -24.03 -1.68 10.24
C GLY A 207 -24.43 -2.92 9.42
N ALA A 208 -23.48 -3.55 8.74
CA ALA A 208 -23.74 -4.71 7.90
C ALA A 208 -24.38 -5.88 8.68
N ASP A 209 -25.37 -6.54 8.08
CA ASP A 209 -26.07 -7.67 8.67
C ASP A 209 -25.19 -8.93 8.81
N TRP A 210 -24.21 -9.06 7.92
CA TRP A 210 -23.29 -10.21 7.89
C TRP A 210 -21.91 -9.80 7.36
N LEU A 211 -20.89 -10.54 7.77
CA LEU A 211 -19.50 -10.31 7.42
C LEU A 211 -18.77 -11.64 7.22
N PHE A 212 -17.90 -11.71 6.23
CA PHE A 212 -16.93 -12.78 6.07
C PHE A 212 -15.52 -12.20 6.15
N ILE A 213 -14.69 -12.77 7.04
CA ILE A 213 -13.28 -12.43 7.16
C ILE A 213 -12.44 -13.71 7.25
N PRO A 214 -11.22 -13.72 6.66
CA PRO A 214 -10.36 -14.90 6.72
C PRO A 214 -9.87 -15.23 8.14
N GLU A 215 -9.78 -14.23 9.03
CA GLU A 215 -9.35 -14.42 10.42
C GLU A 215 -10.40 -15.11 11.29
N ALA A 216 -11.67 -15.05 10.90
CA ALA A 216 -12.78 -15.74 11.55
C ALA A 216 -13.68 -16.40 10.49
N PRO A 217 -13.26 -17.56 9.94
CA PRO A 217 -14.05 -18.30 8.96
C PRO A 217 -15.41 -18.68 9.51
N PRO A 218 -16.46 -18.73 8.66
CA PRO A 218 -17.79 -19.14 9.11
C PRO A 218 -17.80 -20.60 9.55
N GLU A 219 -18.51 -20.88 10.65
CA GLU A 219 -18.75 -22.24 11.14
C GLU A 219 -19.77 -23.00 10.27
N ASP A 220 -19.78 -24.33 10.37
CA ASP A 220 -20.75 -25.16 9.65
C ASP A 220 -22.19 -24.76 9.98
N GLY A 221 -23.03 -24.60 8.95
CA GLY A 221 -24.41 -24.16 9.11
C GLY A 221 -24.60 -22.64 9.20
N TRP A 222 -23.55 -21.85 8.92
CA TRP A 222 -23.64 -20.39 8.80
C TRP A 222 -24.73 -19.94 7.82
N GLU A 223 -25.04 -20.73 6.79
CA GLU A 223 -26.06 -20.41 5.79
C GLU A 223 -27.43 -20.27 6.45
N ASN A 224 -27.77 -21.19 7.34
CA ASN A 224 -29.03 -21.17 8.08
C ASN A 224 -29.06 -20.01 9.08
N HIS A 225 -27.94 -19.75 9.76
CA HIS A 225 -27.86 -18.66 10.73
C HIS A 225 -28.00 -17.29 10.05
N MET A 226 -27.35 -17.11 8.90
CA MET A 226 -27.46 -15.92 8.06
C MET A 226 -28.89 -15.73 7.55
N CYS A 227 -29.50 -16.77 6.96
CA CYS A 227 -30.89 -16.70 6.46
C CYS A 227 -31.88 -16.36 7.58
N LYS A 228 -31.69 -16.92 8.79
CA LYS A 228 -32.52 -16.59 9.96
C LYS A 228 -32.38 -15.12 10.35
N ARG A 229 -31.15 -14.62 10.48
CA ARG A 229 -30.87 -13.23 10.85
C ARG A 229 -31.44 -12.24 9.82
N LEU A 230 -31.24 -12.49 8.53
CA LEU A 230 -31.80 -11.66 7.46
C LEU A 230 -33.33 -11.70 7.48
N GLY A 231 -33.95 -12.85 7.77
CA GLY A 231 -35.39 -12.97 7.93
C GLY A 231 -35.95 -12.12 9.09
N GLU A 232 -35.26 -12.09 10.22
CA GLU A 232 -35.61 -11.26 11.38
C GLU A 232 -35.52 -9.76 11.05
N VAL A 233 -34.44 -9.33 10.38
CA VAL A 233 -34.24 -7.93 9.98
C VAL A 233 -35.32 -7.46 9.00
N ILE A 234 -35.64 -8.28 7.99
CA ILE A 234 -36.71 -7.98 7.02
C ILE A 234 -38.08 -7.89 7.72
N ALA A 235 -38.34 -8.75 8.72
CA ALA A 235 -39.57 -8.70 9.49
C ALA A 235 -39.68 -7.41 10.32
N ILE A 236 -38.60 -6.97 10.95
CA ILE A 236 -38.55 -5.71 11.71
C ILE A 236 -38.75 -4.49 10.79
N GLN A 237 -38.10 -4.46 9.62
CA GLN A 237 -38.26 -3.38 8.64
C GLN A 237 -39.69 -3.27 8.08
N LYS A 238 -40.48 -4.35 8.09
CA LYS A 238 -41.90 -4.31 7.72
C LYS A 238 -42.81 -3.79 8.85
N LEU A 239 -42.33 -3.79 10.09
CA LEU A 239 -43.09 -3.36 11.28
C LEU A 239 -42.89 -1.88 11.61
N GLU A 240 -41.80 -1.25 11.18
CA GLU A 240 -41.65 0.22 11.20
C GLU A 240 -42.32 0.82 9.95
N PRO A 241 -43.47 1.53 10.06
CA PRO A 241 -43.98 2.28 8.93
C PRO A 241 -42.98 3.40 8.64
N LEU A 242 -42.59 3.55 7.36
CA LEU A 242 -41.93 4.73 6.83
C LEU A 242 -42.45 5.98 7.55
N ARG A 243 -41.61 6.63 8.37
CA ARG A 243 -41.98 7.94 8.92
C ARG A 243 -42.35 8.82 7.73
N PRO A 244 -43.52 9.47 7.72
CA PRO A 244 -43.84 10.41 6.65
C PRO A 244 -42.72 11.46 6.64
N GLY A 245 -42.03 11.58 5.50
CA GLY A 245 -41.09 12.68 5.28
C GLY A 245 -41.81 14.01 5.52
N PRO A 246 -41.09 15.08 5.91
CA PRO A 246 -41.71 16.37 6.14
C PRO A 246 -42.51 16.76 4.89
N CYS A 247 -43.82 16.97 5.06
CA CYS A 247 -44.68 17.49 4.02
C CYS A 247 -44.08 18.79 3.47
N ALA A 248 -44.14 18.93 2.14
CA ALA A 248 -43.68 20.07 1.36
C ALA A 248 -44.25 21.42 1.85
#